data_AF-A0A7X0MNS5-F1
#
_entry.id   AF-A0A7X0MNS5-F1
#
_cell.length_a   1.000
_cell.length_b   1.000
_cell.length_c   1.000
_cell.angle_alpha   90.00
_cell.angle_beta   90.00
_cell.angle_gamma   90.00
#
_symmetry.space_group_name_H-M   'P 1'
#
loop_
_entity.id
_entity.type
_entity.pdbx_description
1 polymer ?
#
loop_
_entity_poly.entity_id
_entity_poly.type
_entity_poly.pdbx_seq_one_letter_code
_entity_poly.pdbx_strand_id
1 'polypeptide(L)'
;MSDHPKRTTSGQFAKGQSGNPAGAAARKPKPILTPHDINLLILDIATRETQLRTDRGFETVNMIERNALALASGNKVGTAPGAFIALAKAAAWGVQRHREREEEEARIAAQREAQR
;
A
#
# COMPACT_ATOMS: atom_id res chain seq x y z
N MET A 1 1.92 14.10 48.56
CA MET A 1 1.02 13.06 48.03
C MET A 1 1.15 13.08 46.52
N SER A 2 1.56 11.98 45.90
CA SER A 2 1.71 11.89 44.44
C SER A 2 0.38 11.52 43.81
N ASP A 3 -0.18 12.45 43.02
CA ASP A 3 -1.33 12.16 42.16
C ASP A 3 -0.87 11.24 41.01
N HIS A 4 -0.85 9.94 41.27
CA HIS A 4 -0.58 8.96 40.22
C HIS A 4 -1.76 8.96 39.23
N PRO A 5 -1.52 9.20 37.93
CA PRO A 5 -2.59 9.24 36.94
C PRO A 5 -3.30 7.88 36.87
N LYS A 6 -4.62 7.90 37.07
CA LYS A 6 -5.46 6.70 37.08
C LYS A 6 -5.62 6.18 35.65
N ARG A 7 -5.21 4.93 35.44
CA ARG A 7 -5.46 4.20 34.19
C ARG A 7 -6.88 3.65 34.20
N THR A 8 -7.56 3.69 33.06
CA THR A 8 -8.82 3.01 32.80
C THR A 8 -8.61 1.49 32.79
N THR A 9 -9.70 0.72 32.84
CA THR A 9 -9.69 -0.75 32.73
C THR A 9 -9.06 -1.27 31.43
N SER A 10 -9.00 -0.44 30.38
CA SER A 10 -8.29 -0.70 29.13
C SER A 10 -6.79 -0.36 29.16
N GLY A 11 -6.25 0.05 30.31
CA GLY A 11 -4.85 0.44 30.48
C GLY A 11 -4.50 1.84 29.94
N GLN A 12 -5.49 2.60 29.44
CA GLN A 12 -5.32 3.95 28.91
C GLN A 12 -5.40 4.98 30.03
N PHE A 13 -4.70 6.12 29.91
CA PHE A 13 -4.91 7.22 30.85
C PHE A 13 -6.29 7.85 30.63
N ALA A 14 -6.96 8.22 31.72
CA ALA A 14 -8.21 8.97 31.62
C ALA A 14 -8.00 10.27 30.82
N LYS A 15 -9.05 10.71 30.10
CA LYS A 15 -9.02 11.92 29.27
C LYS A 15 -8.50 13.11 30.08
N GLY A 16 -7.49 13.81 29.56
CA GLY A 16 -6.85 14.95 30.22
C GLY A 16 -5.72 14.62 31.21
N GLN A 17 -5.46 13.34 31.53
CA GLN A 17 -4.39 12.97 32.49
C GLN A 17 -3.02 12.69 31.84
N SER A 18 -2.94 12.44 30.53
CA SER A 18 -1.68 12.06 29.87
C SER A 18 -0.86 13.24 29.32
N GLY A 19 -1.09 14.47 29.80
CA GLY A 19 -0.47 15.69 29.24
C GLY A 19 -0.92 16.04 27.82
N ASN A 20 -1.82 15.25 27.21
CA ASN A 20 -2.47 15.55 25.93
C ASN A 20 -3.93 15.97 26.19
N PRO A 21 -4.27 17.27 26.07
CA PRO A 21 -5.62 17.77 26.32
C PRO A 21 -6.66 17.19 25.35
N ALA A 22 -6.24 16.73 24.17
CA ALA A 22 -7.13 16.10 23.19
C ALA A 22 -7.47 14.64 23.50
N GLY A 23 -6.74 13.98 24.41
CA GLY A 23 -6.83 12.54 24.65
C GLY A 23 -6.21 11.71 23.52
N ALA A 24 -6.20 10.38 23.68
CA ALA A 24 -5.71 9.48 22.64
C ALA A 24 -6.62 9.54 21.41
N ALA A 25 -6.04 9.73 20.21
CA ALA A 25 -6.78 9.71 18.97
C ALA A 25 -7.55 8.38 18.82
N ALA A 26 -8.85 8.47 18.53
CA ALA A 26 -9.67 7.30 18.27
C ALA A 26 -9.05 6.50 17.12
N ARG A 27 -8.65 5.25 17.38
CA ARG A 27 -8.13 4.36 16.34
C ARG A 27 -9.28 4.04 15.40
N LYS A 28 -9.26 4.60 14.19
CA LYS A 28 -10.17 4.19 13.12
C LYS A 28 -9.91 2.70 12.82
N PRO A 29 -10.96 1.87 12.65
CA PRO A 29 -10.77 0.49 12.22
C PRO A 29 -10.01 0.50 10.89
N LYS A 30 -8.90 -0.25 10.82
CA LYS A 30 -8.19 -0.41 9.56
C LYS A 30 -9.07 -1.28 8.65
N PRO A 31 -9.25 -0.92 7.37
CA PRO A 31 -9.94 -1.80 6.44
C PRO A 31 -9.21 -3.14 6.35
N ILE A 32 -9.96 -4.24 6.33
CA ILE A 32 -9.42 -5.56 6.04
C ILE A 32 -9.12 -5.57 4.55
N LEU A 33 -7.84 -5.46 4.18
CA LEU A 33 -7.42 -5.49 2.79
C LEU A 33 -7.32 -6.94 2.31
N THR A 34 -7.94 -7.22 1.16
CA THR A 34 -7.74 -8.50 0.47
C THR A 34 -6.38 -8.50 -0.24
N PRO A 35 -5.85 -9.68 -0.61
CA PRO A 35 -4.66 -9.76 -1.44
C PRO A 35 -4.80 -8.99 -2.77
N HIS A 36 -6.00 -8.93 -3.35
CA HIS A 36 -6.26 -8.16 -4.57
C HIS A 36 -6.12 -6.65 -4.31
N ASP A 37 -6.70 -6.15 -3.22
CA ASP A 37 -6.60 -4.73 -2.84
C ASP A 37 -5.15 -4.29 -2.63
N ILE A 38 -4.33 -5.16 -2.03
CA ILE A 38 -2.90 -4.92 -1.83
C ILE A 38 -2.18 -4.81 -3.18
N ASN A 39 -2.48 -5.70 -4.13
CA ASN A 39 -1.87 -5.63 -5.46
C ASN A 39 -2.26 -4.35 -6.20
N LEU A 40 -3.53 -3.95 -6.14
CA LEU A 40 -3.99 -2.69 -6.73
C LEU A 40 -3.29 -1.48 -6.10
N LEU A 41 -3.15 -1.47 -4.77
CA LEU A 41 -2.46 -0.41 -4.05
C LEU A 41 -0.98 -0.31 -4.45
N ILE A 42 -0.30 -1.44 -4.61
CA ILE A 42 1.10 -1.48 -5.05
C ILE A 42 1.21 -0.88 -6.46
N LEU A 43 0.31 -1.25 -7.37
CA LEU A 43 0.31 -0.71 -8.74
C LEU A 43 0.00 0.78 -8.77
N ASP A 44 -0.94 1.27 -7.95
CA ASP A 44 -1.22 2.71 -7.80
C ASP A 44 0.02 3.47 -7.34
N ILE A 45 0.73 2.96 -6.33
CA ILE A 45 1.99 3.56 -5.87
C ILE A 45 3.05 3.53 -6.98
N ALA A 46 3.08 2.47 -7.79
CA ALA A 46 4.05 2.31 -8.86
C ALA A 46 3.82 3.30 -10.01
N THR A 47 2.57 3.65 -10.30
CA THR A 47 2.18 4.62 -11.34
C THR A 47 2.17 6.07 -10.87
N ARG A 48 2.25 6.32 -9.54
CA ARG A 48 2.32 7.69 -9.02
C ARG A 48 3.52 8.44 -9.58
N GLU A 49 3.23 9.68 -9.98
CA GLU A 49 4.23 10.63 -10.42
C GLU A 49 5.12 11.07 -9.25
N THR A 50 6.40 11.20 -9.55
CA THR A 50 7.44 11.64 -8.64
C THR A 50 8.45 12.49 -9.41
N GLN A 51 9.17 13.36 -8.72
CA GLN A 51 10.17 14.20 -9.35
C GLN A 51 11.55 13.55 -9.24
N LEU A 52 12.25 13.49 -10.37
CA LEU A 52 13.65 13.09 -10.45
C LEU A 52 14.49 14.31 -10.84
N ARG A 53 15.59 14.52 -10.13
CA ARG A 53 16.56 15.56 -10.47
C ARG A 53 17.53 15.02 -11.53
N THR A 54 17.60 15.69 -12.66
CA THR A 54 18.52 15.42 -13.77
C THR A 54 19.44 16.63 -13.99
N ASP A 55 20.44 16.50 -14.85
CA ASP A 55 21.35 17.60 -15.20
C ASP A 55 20.63 18.77 -15.90
N ARG A 56 19.43 18.51 -16.45
CA ARG A 56 18.58 19.49 -17.15
C ARG A 56 17.53 20.14 -16.25
N GLY A 57 17.37 19.68 -15.00
CA GLY A 57 16.38 20.21 -14.06
C GLY A 57 15.63 19.12 -13.29
N PHE A 58 14.36 19.36 -13.00
CA PHE A 58 13.46 18.35 -12.42
C PHE A 58 12.56 17.79 -13.51
N GLU A 59 12.56 16.47 -13.66
CA GLU A 59 11.69 15.74 -14.57
C GLU A 59 10.64 14.99 -13.76
N THR A 60 9.40 14.98 -14.26
CA THR A 60 8.31 14.20 -13.66
C THR A 60 8.29 12.83 -14.31
N VAL A 61 8.48 11.81 -13.50
CA VAL A 61 8.53 10.40 -13.91
C VAL A 61 7.66 9.59 -12.95
N ASN A 62 7.24 8.38 -13.33
CA ASN A 62 6.57 7.51 -12.36
C ASN A 62 7.58 6.82 -11.41
N MET A 63 7.07 6.24 -10.33
CA MET A 63 7.90 5.55 -9.34
C MET A 63 8.66 4.34 -9.91
N ILE A 64 8.11 3.62 -10.88
CA ILE A 64 8.82 2.51 -11.54
C ILE A 64 10.03 3.04 -12.32
N GLU A 65 9.82 4.05 -13.16
CA GLU A 65 10.86 4.69 -13.97
C GLU A 65 11.96 5.26 -13.10
N ARG A 66 11.60 5.97 -12.03
CA ARG A 66 12.57 6.50 -11.07
C ARG A 66 13.46 5.39 -10.49
N ASN A 67 12.86 4.27 -10.07
CA ASN A 67 13.61 3.15 -9.51
C ASN A 67 14.48 2.44 -10.56
N ALA A 68 14.00 2.33 -11.80
CA ALA A 68 14.77 1.76 -12.90
C ALA A 68 16.00 2.63 -13.25
N LEU A 69 15.82 3.96 -13.30
CA LEU A 69 16.90 4.91 -13.52
C LEU A 69 17.90 4.90 -12.36
N ALA A 70 17.43 4.76 -11.12
CA ALA A 70 18.29 4.63 -9.95
C ALA A 70 19.20 3.39 -10.06
N LEU A 71 18.67 2.24 -10.49
CA LEU A 71 19.47 1.03 -10.74
C LEU A 71 20.46 1.22 -11.89
N ALA A 72 20.04 1.87 -12.98
CA ALA A 72 20.90 2.10 -14.15
C ALA A 72 22.05 3.08 -13.85
N SER A 73 21.83 4.06 -12.96
CA SER A 73 22.82 5.09 -12.62
C SER A 73 24.06 4.57 -11.88
N GLY A 74 24.07 3.29 -11.44
CA GLY A 74 25.22 2.68 -10.78
C GLY A 74 25.58 3.29 -9.41
N ASN A 75 24.82 4.28 -8.93
CA ASN A 75 24.89 4.70 -7.54
C ASN A 75 24.64 3.48 -6.65
N LYS A 76 25.29 3.43 -5.48
CA LYS A 76 25.00 2.40 -4.45
C LYS A 76 23.62 2.65 -3.84
N VAL A 77 22.59 2.60 -4.67
CA VAL A 77 21.21 2.50 -4.23
C VAL A 77 21.11 1.09 -3.65
N GLY A 78 20.76 0.97 -2.38
CA GLY A 78 20.65 -0.34 -1.71
C GLY A 78 19.66 -1.28 -2.41
N THR A 79 19.31 -2.40 -1.80
CA THR A 79 18.37 -3.39 -2.38
C THR A 79 16.95 -2.87 -2.65
N ALA A 80 16.63 -1.64 -2.24
CA ALA A 80 15.27 -1.08 -2.27
C ALA A 80 14.66 -0.91 -3.68
N PRO A 81 15.34 -0.35 -4.71
CA PRO A 81 14.72 -0.17 -6.03
C PRO A 81 14.44 -1.49 -6.75
N GLY A 82 15.36 -2.46 -6.65
CA GLY A 82 15.18 -3.79 -7.23
C GLY A 82 14.02 -4.54 -6.56
N ALA A 83 13.94 -4.48 -5.23
CA ALA A 83 12.83 -5.06 -4.48
C ALA A 83 11.48 -4.42 -4.84
N PHE A 84 11.44 -3.10 -5.03
CA PHE A 84 10.24 -2.38 -5.45
C PHE A 84 9.75 -2.82 -6.83
N ILE A 85 10.65 -2.91 -7.82
CA ILE A 85 10.29 -3.34 -9.18
C ILE A 85 9.78 -4.80 -9.16
N ALA A 86 10.45 -5.68 -8.41
CA ALA A 86 10.01 -7.07 -8.24
C ALA A 86 8.62 -7.16 -7.60
N LEU A 87 8.36 -6.34 -6.59
CA LEU A 87 7.05 -6.24 -5.93
C LEU A 87 5.95 -5.78 -6.91
N ALA A 88 6.21 -4.72 -7.69
CA ALA A 88 5.28 -4.21 -8.69
C ALA A 88 4.97 -5.25 -9.78
N LYS A 89 6.00 -5.99 -10.23
CA LYS A 89 5.83 -7.10 -11.18
C LYS A 89 4.95 -8.22 -10.61
N ALA A 90 5.20 -8.63 -9.36
CA ALA A 90 4.40 -9.64 -8.69
C ALA A 90 2.93 -9.20 -8.52
N ALA A 91 2.71 -7.92 -8.19
CA ALA A 91 1.38 -7.34 -8.08
C ALA A 91 0.63 -7.34 -9.42
N ALA A 92 1.30 -6.99 -10.53
CA ALA A 92 0.73 -7.05 -11.87
C ALA A 92 0.24 -8.46 -12.23
N TRP A 93 1.07 -9.48 -11.98
CA TRP A 93 0.66 -10.89 -12.15
C TRP A 93 -0.46 -11.33 -11.20
N GLY A 94 -0.52 -10.76 -10.00
CA GLY A 94 -1.60 -10.98 -9.05
C GLY A 94 -2.94 -10.47 -9.57
N VAL A 95 -2.96 -9.25 -10.13
CA VAL A 95 -4.17 -8.65 -10.73
C VAL A 95 -4.60 -9.41 -11.97
N GLN A 96 -3.66 -9.79 -12.85
CA GLN A 96 -3.98 -10.56 -14.05
C GLN A 96 -4.65 -11.90 -13.71
N ARG A 97 -4.05 -12.68 -12.78
CA ARG A 97 -4.62 -13.96 -12.35
C ARG A 97 -6.00 -13.83 -11.69
N HIS A 98 -6.25 -12.70 -11.01
CA HIS A 98 -7.57 -12.44 -10.44
C HIS A 98 -8.62 -12.27 -11.55
N ARG A 99 -8.30 -11.45 -12.57
CA ARG A 99 -9.19 -11.24 -13.72
C ARG A 99 -9.49 -12.53 -14.47
N GLU A 100 -8.46 -13.35 -14.72
CA GLU A 100 -8.62 -14.65 -15.38
C GLU A 100 -9.59 -15.57 -14.62
N ARG A 101 -9.53 -15.57 -13.28
CA ARG A 101 -10.47 -16.35 -12.45
C ARG A 101 -11.90 -15.80 -12.50
N GLU A 102 -12.07 -14.49 -12.41
CA GLU A 102 -13.39 -13.86 -12.51
C GLU A 102 -14.04 -14.13 -13.87
N GLU A 103 -13.25 -14.09 -14.96
CA GLU A 103 -13.73 -14.42 -16.30
C GLU A 103 -14.11 -15.90 -16.42
N GLU A 104 -13.33 -16.82 -15.84
CA GLU A 104 -13.63 -18.24 -15.84
C GLU A 104 -14.90 -18.56 -15.05
N GLU A 105 -15.05 -17.98 -13.86
CA GLU A 105 -16.26 -18.11 -13.04
C GLU A 105 -17.50 -17.56 -13.75
N ALA A 106 -17.37 -16.41 -14.41
CA ALA A 106 -18.45 -15.82 -15.20
C ALA A 106 -18.85 -16.70 -16.40
N ARG A 107 -17.88 -17.31 -17.09
CA ARG A 107 -18.15 -18.25 -18.20
C ARG A 107 -18.87 -19.50 -17.71
N ILE A 108 -18.45 -20.08 -16.58
CA ILE A 108 -19.09 -21.25 -15.99
C ILE A 108 -20.52 -20.92 -15.54
N ALA A 109 -20.72 -19.75 -14.93
CA ALA A 109 -22.05 -19.29 -14.51
C ALA A 109 -23.00 -19.14 -15.71
N ALA A 110 -22.55 -18.48 -16.79
CA ALA A 110 -23.33 -18.29 -18.01
C ALA A 110 -23.70 -19.63 -18.69
N GLN A 111 -22.77 -20.59 -18.73
CA GLN A 111 -23.05 -21.92 -19.28
C GLN A 111 -24.08 -22.70 -18.47
N ARG A 112 -24.06 -22.58 -17.13
CA ARG A 112 -25.04 -23.22 -16.25
C ARG A 112 -26.43 -22.60 -16.38
N GLU A 113 -26.50 -21.29 -16.61
CA GLU A 113 -27.76 -20.59 -16.86
C GLU A 113 -28.36 -20.97 -18.21
N ALA A 114 -27.53 -21.11 -19.26
CA ALA A 114 -27.98 -21.55 -20.58
C ALA A 114 -28.45 -23.01 -20.66
N GLN A 115 -28.16 -23.83 -19.65
CA GLN A 115 -28.59 -25.24 -19.55
C GLN A 115 -29.87 -25.43 -18.72
N ARG A 116 -30.42 -24.35 -18.15
CA ARG A 116 -31.71 -24.34 -17.43
C ARG A 116 -32.83 -23.88 -18.35
#